data_AF-A0A832X4C8-F1
#
_entry.id   AF-A0A832X4C8-F1
#
_cell.length_a   1.000
_cell.length_b   1.000
_cell.length_c   1.000
_cell.angle_alpha   90.00
_cell.angle_beta   90.00
_cell.angle_gamma   90.00
#
_symmetry.space_group_name_H-M   'P 1'
#
loop_
_entity.id
_entity.type
_entity.pdbx_description
1 polymer ?
#
loop_
_entity_poly.entity_id
_entity_poly.type
_entity_poly.pdbx_seq_one_letter_code
_entity_poly.pdbx_strand_id
1 'polypeptide(L)'
;MMNIDDEILALAEGEMREFFKERLSRVTKERKISVLKTLRKYGSNHWWNSKDTAFIARWQLYEDISIVPIDIFQEGLEELLGKKVMSHELIARQRLRKEAEAAVEQFDNGVLPRRKNQKEVDKIIKKAIAELRRMKRKRGVIPFEIEKNWGEIERP
;
A
#
# COMPACT_ATOMS: atom_id res chain seq x y z
N MET A 1 30.68 20.79 4.14
CA MET A 1 29.42 20.35 4.78
C MET A 1 28.41 20.24 3.65
N MET A 2 27.75 19.09 3.47
CA MET A 2 26.78 18.90 2.39
C MET A 2 25.54 19.78 2.67
N ASN A 3 24.87 20.27 1.62
CA ASN A 3 23.64 21.05 1.78
C ASN A 3 22.53 20.12 2.31
N ILE A 4 21.70 20.58 3.24
CA ILE A 4 20.56 19.81 3.80
C ILE A 4 19.65 19.31 2.65
N ASP A 5 19.48 20.12 1.62
CA ASP A 5 18.69 19.74 0.45
C ASP A 5 19.32 18.55 -0.28
N ASP A 6 20.64 18.57 -0.50
CA ASP A 6 21.37 17.47 -1.14
C ASP A 6 21.31 16.19 -0.29
N GLU A 7 21.40 16.32 1.03
CA GLU A 7 21.30 15.19 1.95
C GLU A 7 19.92 14.54 1.94
N ILE A 8 18.84 15.32 1.85
CA ILE A 8 17.48 14.79 1.71
C ILE A 8 17.30 14.13 0.35
N LEU A 9 17.81 14.75 -0.72
CA LEU A 9 17.70 14.22 -2.08
C LEU A 9 18.52 12.95 -2.30
N ALA A 10 19.60 12.74 -1.55
CA ALA A 10 20.38 11.50 -1.57
C ALA A 10 19.63 10.29 -0.96
N LEU A 11 18.61 10.54 -0.15
CA LEU A 11 17.78 9.51 0.49
C LEU A 11 16.51 9.17 -0.31
N ALA A 12 16.31 9.80 -1.47
CA ALA A 12 15.09 9.70 -2.24
C ALA A 12 15.35 9.25 -3.68
N GLU A 13 14.42 8.47 -4.21
CA GLU A 13 14.47 7.94 -5.57
C GLU A 13 13.17 8.23 -6.34
N GLY A 14 13.25 8.23 -7.67
CA GLY A 14 12.06 8.35 -8.55
C GLY A 14 11.13 9.51 -8.20
N GLU A 15 9.84 9.21 -8.06
CA GLU A 15 8.77 10.18 -7.75
C GLU A 15 8.98 10.89 -6.41
N MET A 16 9.51 10.18 -5.40
CA MET A 16 9.80 10.78 -4.11
C MET A 16 10.92 11.82 -4.19
N ARG A 17 11.89 11.61 -5.08
CA ARG A 17 12.96 12.59 -5.29
C ARG A 17 12.43 13.89 -5.87
N GLU A 18 11.54 13.81 -6.87
CA GLU A 18 10.89 14.99 -7.45
C GLU A 18 9.97 15.68 -6.43
N PHE A 19 9.22 14.90 -5.66
CA PHE A 19 8.41 15.44 -4.55
C PHE A 19 9.26 16.21 -3.54
N PHE A 20 10.41 15.67 -3.11
CA PHE A 20 11.28 16.40 -2.19
C PHE A 20 11.86 17.65 -2.84
N LYS A 21 12.30 17.63 -4.11
CA LYS A 21 12.77 18.86 -4.78
C LYS A 21 11.72 19.96 -4.75
N GLU A 22 10.48 19.63 -5.11
CA GLU A 22 9.39 20.60 -5.10
C GLU A 22 9.12 21.11 -3.67
N ARG A 23 8.99 20.19 -2.71
CA ARG A 23 8.65 20.52 -1.32
C ARG A 23 9.74 21.33 -0.62
N LEU A 24 11.02 21.00 -0.85
CA LEU A 24 12.16 21.68 -0.23
C LEU A 24 12.24 23.15 -0.62
N SER A 25 11.77 23.53 -1.82
CA SER A 25 11.71 24.94 -2.22
C SER A 25 10.68 25.77 -1.43
N ARG A 26 9.70 25.11 -0.80
CA ARG A 26 8.52 25.75 -0.18
C ARG A 26 8.51 25.69 1.35
N VAL A 27 9.48 25.03 1.99
CA VAL A 27 9.48 24.78 3.44
C VAL A 27 10.66 25.44 4.15
N THR A 28 10.45 25.82 5.42
CA THR A 28 11.48 26.47 6.23
C THR A 28 12.66 25.55 6.54
N LYS A 29 13.80 26.13 6.92
CA LYS A 29 15.01 25.38 7.28
C LYS A 29 14.76 24.41 8.44
N GLU A 30 13.99 24.80 9.44
CA GLU A 30 13.62 23.97 10.59
C GLU A 30 12.83 22.75 10.14
N ARG A 31 11.91 22.94 9.19
CA ARG A 31 11.14 21.83 8.61
C ARG A 31 12.02 20.88 7.83
N LYS A 32 12.97 21.39 7.04
CA LYS A 32 13.98 20.56 6.33
C LYS A 32 14.79 19.71 7.29
N ILE A 33 15.26 20.30 8.39
CA ILE A 33 15.98 19.59 9.45
C ILE A 33 15.11 18.48 10.05
N SER A 34 13.83 18.76 10.32
CA SER A 34 12.89 17.75 10.82
C SER A 34 12.71 16.59 9.85
N VAL A 35 12.55 16.89 8.55
CA VAL A 35 12.46 15.86 7.49
C VAL A 35 13.71 15.01 7.49
N LEU A 36 14.89 15.62 7.40
CA LEU A 36 16.17 14.90 7.39
C LEU A 36 16.36 14.03 8.64
N LYS A 37 16.01 14.54 9.83
CA LYS A 37 16.06 13.76 11.08
C LYS A 37 15.16 12.52 11.02
N THR A 38 13.93 12.68 10.54
CA THR A 38 13.01 11.54 10.36
C THR A 38 13.54 10.55 9.32
N LEU A 39 14.06 10.99 8.18
CA LEU A 39 14.61 10.08 7.18
C LEU A 39 15.81 9.29 7.76
N ARG A 40 16.72 9.97 8.46
CA ARG A 40 17.90 9.34 9.08
C ARG A 40 17.56 8.36 10.20
N LYS A 41 16.45 8.57 10.92
CA LYS A 41 15.96 7.63 11.96
C LYS A 41 15.86 6.21 11.43
N TYR A 42 15.58 6.03 10.14
CA TYR A 42 15.36 4.74 9.52
C TYR A 42 16.61 4.11 8.89
N GLY A 43 17.77 4.78 8.93
CA GLY A 43 19.03 4.23 8.39
C GLY A 43 18.89 3.84 6.92
N SER A 44 19.06 2.54 6.63
CA SER A 44 18.92 1.98 5.26
C SER A 44 17.47 1.68 4.86
N ASN A 45 16.50 1.79 5.78
CA ASN A 45 15.09 1.54 5.49
C ASN A 45 14.44 2.79 4.90
N HIS A 46 14.42 2.86 3.57
CA HIS A 46 13.78 3.95 2.83
C HIS A 46 12.33 3.62 2.46
N TRP A 47 11.49 3.33 3.45
CA TRP A 47 10.09 2.92 3.24
C TRP A 47 9.29 3.91 2.39
N TRP A 48 9.65 5.20 2.41
CA TRP A 48 9.04 6.24 1.59
C TRP A 48 9.25 6.02 0.09
N ASN A 49 10.30 5.33 -0.33
CA ASN A 49 10.57 4.98 -1.73
C ASN A 49 9.83 3.70 -2.20
N SER A 50 9.06 3.05 -1.32
CA SER A 50 8.33 1.83 -1.68
C SER A 50 7.28 2.09 -2.76
N LYS A 51 7.01 1.09 -3.61
CA LYS A 51 5.86 1.12 -4.53
C LYS A 51 4.55 0.67 -3.86
N ASP A 52 4.66 0.06 -2.68
CA ASP A 52 3.53 -0.44 -1.90
C ASP A 52 2.99 0.71 -1.01
N THR A 53 1.84 1.24 -1.42
CA THR A 53 1.16 2.36 -0.77
C THR A 53 0.67 2.00 0.64
N ALA A 54 0.19 0.77 0.85
CA ALA A 54 -0.21 0.30 2.18
C ALA A 54 1.00 0.20 3.12
N PHE A 55 2.15 -0.27 2.62
CA PHE A 55 3.40 -0.27 3.37
C PHE A 55 3.83 1.15 3.74
N ILE A 56 3.78 2.10 2.80
CA ILE A 56 4.07 3.52 3.08
C ILE A 56 3.16 4.06 4.18
N ALA A 57 1.85 3.83 4.08
CA ALA A 57 0.88 4.34 5.04
C ALA A 57 1.09 3.75 6.44
N ARG A 58 1.42 2.46 6.53
CA ARG A 58 1.79 1.80 7.80
C ARG A 58 2.91 2.56 8.50
N TRP A 59 3.99 2.91 7.80
CA TRP A 59 5.11 3.64 8.42
C TRP A 59 4.79 5.11 8.69
N GLN A 60 4.14 5.80 7.75
CA GLN A 60 3.80 7.22 7.84
C GLN A 60 2.88 7.52 9.05
N LEU A 61 2.05 6.57 9.50
CA LEU A 61 1.21 6.70 10.70
C LEU A 61 1.99 6.84 12.02
N TYR A 62 3.23 6.36 12.07
CA TYR A 62 4.10 6.46 13.24
C TYR A 62 4.96 7.72 13.25
N GLU A 63 4.85 8.56 12.21
CA GLU A 63 5.60 9.79 12.09
C GLU A 63 4.71 11.01 12.29
N ASP A 64 5.19 11.96 13.08
CA ASP A 64 4.48 13.22 13.35
C ASP A 64 4.48 14.12 12.10
N ILE A 65 5.49 13.96 11.24
CA ILE A 65 5.64 14.75 10.03
C ILE A 65 5.24 13.94 8.79
N SER A 66 4.52 14.58 7.85
CA SER A 66 4.27 13.98 6.53
C SER A 66 5.57 14.03 5.72
N ILE A 67 6.06 12.83 5.41
CA ILE A 67 7.25 12.54 4.60
C ILE A 67 6.84 12.26 3.15
N VAL A 68 5.68 11.65 2.95
CA VAL A 68 5.13 11.34 1.62
C VAL A 68 4.01 12.31 1.21
N PRO A 69 3.70 12.39 -0.10
CA PRO A 69 2.52 13.07 -0.61
C PRO A 69 1.23 12.61 0.08
N ILE A 70 0.27 13.53 0.25
CA ILE A 70 -0.97 13.26 1.00
C ILE A 70 -1.87 12.25 0.29
N ASP A 71 -1.89 12.29 -1.04
CA ASP A 71 -2.55 11.35 -1.93
C ASP A 71 -1.99 9.94 -1.81
N ILE A 72 -0.66 9.78 -1.83
CA ILE A 72 -0.01 8.48 -1.58
C ILE A 72 -0.35 7.95 -0.18
N PHE A 73 -0.32 8.83 0.82
CA PHE A 73 -0.66 8.43 2.19
C PHE A 73 -2.13 8.02 2.32
N GLN A 74 -3.05 8.80 1.75
CA GLN A 74 -4.47 8.52 1.77
C GLN A 74 -4.79 7.22 1.03
N GLU A 75 -4.26 7.03 -0.19
CA GLU A 75 -4.42 5.80 -0.97
C GLU A 75 -3.95 4.58 -0.17
N GLY A 76 -2.78 4.68 0.47
CA GLY A 76 -2.24 3.61 1.31
C GLY A 76 -3.09 3.28 2.52
N LEU A 77 -3.69 4.29 3.17
CA LEU A 77 -4.63 4.06 4.26
C LEU A 77 -5.92 3.40 3.78
N GLU A 78 -6.42 3.79 2.62
CA GLU A 78 -7.61 3.19 2.04
C GLU A 78 -7.40 1.71 1.65
N GLU A 79 -6.18 1.39 1.20
CA GLU A 79 -5.76 0.02 0.94
C GLU A 79 -5.64 -0.78 2.24
N LEU A 80 -4.99 -0.21 3.27
CA LEU A 80 -4.79 -0.87 4.55
C LEU A 80 -6.10 -1.10 5.30
N LEU A 81 -7.02 -0.13 5.30
CA LEU A 81 -8.27 -0.19 6.06
C LEU A 81 -9.43 -0.80 5.27
N GLY A 82 -9.26 -1.03 3.97
CA GLY A 82 -10.34 -1.53 3.12
C GLY A 82 -11.53 -0.57 2.95
N LYS A 83 -11.44 0.68 3.41
CA LYS A 83 -12.48 1.71 3.31
C LYS A 83 -11.96 3.00 2.66
N LYS A 84 -12.86 3.87 2.24
CA LYS A 84 -12.48 5.23 1.82
C LYS A 84 -12.05 6.03 3.05
N VAL A 85 -11.02 6.87 2.91
CA VAL A 85 -10.51 7.73 3.98
C VAL A 85 -10.69 9.17 3.52
N MET A 86 -11.42 9.95 4.28
CA MET A 86 -11.69 11.35 3.97
C MET A 86 -10.55 12.24 4.48
N SER A 87 -10.30 13.37 3.83
CA SER A 87 -9.19 14.26 4.19
C SER A 87 -9.27 14.80 5.63
N HIS A 88 -10.48 14.93 6.20
CA HIS A 88 -10.65 15.32 7.60
C HIS A 88 -10.25 14.21 8.59
N GLU A 89 -10.33 12.94 8.19
CA GLU A 89 -9.87 11.82 9.03
C GLU A 89 -8.35 11.83 9.17
N LEU A 90 -7.61 12.33 8.16
CA LEU A 90 -6.15 12.46 8.17
C LEU A 90 -5.63 13.43 9.26
N ILE A 91 -6.51 14.32 9.75
CA ILE A 91 -6.21 15.22 10.87
C ILE A 91 -6.20 14.42 12.19
N ALA A 92 -7.08 13.42 12.31
CA ALA A 92 -7.23 12.56 13.48
C ALA A 92 -6.31 11.32 13.43
N ARG A 93 -5.00 11.53 13.24
CA ARG A 93 -4.02 10.45 13.03
C ARG A 93 -4.05 9.35 14.10
N GLN A 94 -4.32 9.70 15.36
CA GLN A 94 -4.37 8.70 16.45
C GLN A 94 -5.49 7.67 16.25
N ARG A 95 -6.66 8.10 15.75
CA ARG A 95 -7.76 7.17 15.48
C ARG A 95 -7.41 6.25 14.31
N LEU A 96 -6.90 6.82 13.22
CA LEU A 96 -6.45 6.06 12.06
C LEU A 96 -5.33 5.07 12.43
N ARG A 97 -4.44 5.43 13.35
CA ARG A 97 -3.38 4.54 13.83
C ARG A 97 -3.95 3.31 14.54
N LYS A 98 -4.95 3.47 15.41
CA LYS A 98 -5.60 2.33 16.08
C LYS A 98 -6.32 1.42 15.08
N GLU A 99 -7.04 2.02 14.12
CA GLU A 99 -7.72 1.25 13.05
C GLU A 99 -6.70 0.51 12.18
N ALA A 100 -5.58 1.15 11.85
CA ALA A 100 -4.50 0.56 11.08
C ALA A 100 -3.77 -0.55 11.84
N GLU A 101 -3.52 -0.40 13.14
CA GLU A 101 -2.90 -1.45 13.98
C GLU A 101 -3.75 -2.73 13.97
N ALA A 102 -5.07 -2.60 14.09
CA ALA A 102 -6.00 -3.74 13.97
C ALA A 102 -6.01 -4.33 12.56
N ALA A 103 -5.93 -3.49 11.53
CA ALA A 103 -5.92 -3.94 10.14
C ALA A 103 -4.59 -4.59 9.73
N VAL A 104 -3.46 -4.17 10.30
CA VAL A 104 -2.12 -4.72 10.01
C VAL A 104 -2.05 -6.19 10.42
N GLU A 105 -2.65 -6.57 11.55
CA GLU A 105 -2.74 -7.99 11.94
C GLU A 105 -3.52 -8.80 10.89
N GLN A 106 -4.59 -8.24 10.34
CA GLN A 106 -5.37 -8.87 9.27
C GLN A 106 -4.63 -8.85 7.92
N PHE A 107 -3.83 -7.82 7.65
CA PHE A 107 -3.05 -7.66 6.42
C PHE A 107 -1.84 -8.59 6.39
N ASP A 108 -1.10 -8.69 7.48
CA ASP A 108 0.07 -9.58 7.63
C ASP A 108 -0.39 -11.07 7.62
N ASN A 109 -1.61 -11.37 8.06
CA ASN A 109 -2.24 -12.69 7.98
C ASN A 109 -3.00 -12.96 6.65
N GLY A 110 -3.00 -12.02 5.70
CA GLY A 110 -3.61 -12.19 4.38
C GLY A 110 -5.15 -12.17 4.33
N VAL A 111 -5.80 -11.72 5.40
CA VAL A 111 -7.27 -11.60 5.53
C VAL A 111 -7.80 -10.39 4.75
N LEU A 112 -7.02 -9.31 4.65
CA LEU A 112 -7.38 -8.13 3.85
C LEU A 112 -6.75 -8.20 2.45
N PRO A 113 -7.55 -8.13 1.37
CA PRO A 113 -7.03 -8.19 0.01
C PRO A 113 -6.24 -6.92 -0.33
N ARG A 114 -5.02 -7.08 -0.86
CA ARG A 114 -4.28 -5.97 -1.51
C ARG A 114 -5.11 -5.42 -2.66
N ARG A 115 -5.64 -4.20 -2.52
CA ARG A 115 -6.52 -3.59 -3.53
C ARG A 115 -5.86 -3.49 -4.90
N LYS A 116 -4.54 -3.23 -4.95
CA LYS A 116 -3.78 -3.19 -6.22
C LYS A 116 -3.73 -4.55 -6.92
N ASN A 117 -3.75 -5.65 -6.18
CA ASN A 117 -3.80 -6.99 -6.75
C ASN A 117 -5.22 -7.46 -7.05
N GLN A 118 -6.27 -6.93 -6.40
CA GLN A 118 -7.62 -7.47 -6.60
C GLN A 118 -8.09 -7.37 -8.06
N LYS A 119 -7.83 -6.27 -8.78
CA LYS A 119 -8.19 -6.16 -10.22
C LYS A 119 -7.39 -7.12 -11.09
N GLU A 120 -6.13 -7.36 -10.75
CA GLU A 120 -5.23 -8.23 -11.50
C GLU A 120 -5.52 -9.72 -11.21
N VAL A 121 -5.78 -10.04 -9.95
CA VAL A 121 -6.32 -11.30 -9.45
C VAL A 121 -7.68 -11.59 -10.09
N ASP A 122 -8.61 -10.63 -10.11
CA ASP A 122 -9.90 -10.75 -10.79
C ASP A 122 -9.72 -11.02 -12.29
N LYS A 123 -8.72 -10.39 -12.93
CA LYS A 123 -8.39 -10.61 -14.34
C LYS A 123 -7.82 -12.01 -14.57
N ILE A 124 -6.94 -12.48 -13.68
CA ILE A 124 -6.38 -13.84 -13.70
C ILE A 124 -7.50 -14.87 -13.49
N ILE A 125 -8.36 -14.68 -12.49
CA ILE A 125 -9.52 -15.52 -12.18
C ILE A 125 -10.49 -15.56 -13.38
N LYS A 126 -10.85 -14.40 -13.94
CA LYS A 126 -11.72 -14.33 -15.13
C LYS A 126 -11.11 -15.06 -16.33
N LYS A 127 -9.78 -14.95 -16.53
CA LYS A 127 -9.06 -15.64 -17.60
C LYS A 127 -9.08 -17.16 -17.39
N ALA A 128 -8.81 -17.63 -16.17
CA ALA A 128 -8.85 -19.04 -15.80
C ALA A 128 -10.26 -19.63 -15.97
N ILE A 129 -11.31 -18.93 -15.53
CA ILE A 129 -12.71 -19.36 -15.72
C ILE A 129 -13.08 -19.46 -17.21
N ALA A 130 -12.66 -18.48 -18.02
CA ALA A 130 -12.93 -18.51 -19.45
C ALA A 130 -12.23 -19.67 -20.16
N GLU A 131 -11.02 -20.01 -19.73
CA GLU A 131 -10.23 -21.13 -20.25
C GLU A 131 -10.83 -22.48 -19.87
N LEU A 132 -11.25 -22.66 -18.61
CA LEU A 132 -12.00 -23.83 -18.16
C LEU A 132 -13.31 -24.01 -18.92
N ARG A 133 -14.05 -22.92 -19.18
CA ARG A 133 -15.28 -22.96 -20.01
C ARG A 133 -14.99 -23.38 -21.46
N ARG A 134 -13.88 -22.92 -22.04
CA ARG A 134 -13.43 -23.33 -23.39
C ARG A 134 -13.05 -24.81 -23.43
N MET A 135 -12.35 -25.29 -22.40
CA MET A 135 -12.00 -26.71 -22.26
C MET A 135 -13.25 -27.59 -22.12
N LYS A 136 -14.24 -27.17 -21.30
CA LYS A 136 -15.54 -27.86 -21.17
C LYS A 136 -16.30 -27.95 -22.51
N ARG A 137 -16.33 -26.87 -23.31
CA ARG A 137 -17.00 -26.87 -24.63
C ARG A 137 -16.28 -27.71 -25.69
N LYS A 138 -14.95 -27.84 -25.61
CA LYS A 138 -14.15 -28.61 -26.58
C LYS A 138 -14.10 -30.11 -26.31
N ARG A 139 -14.24 -30.56 -25.06
CA ARG A 139 -14.04 -31.97 -24.69
C ARG A 139 -15.30 -32.77 -24.43
N GLY A 140 -16.49 -32.16 -24.32
CA GLY A 140 -17.76 -32.89 -24.14
C GLY A 140 -17.84 -33.83 -22.91
N VAL A 141 -16.82 -33.86 -22.05
CA VAL A 141 -16.70 -34.79 -20.92
C VAL A 141 -15.93 -34.07 -19.81
N ILE A 142 -16.51 -34.04 -18.60
CA ILE A 142 -15.81 -33.65 -17.38
C ILE A 142 -15.03 -34.89 -16.91
N PRO A 143 -13.72 -34.82 -16.65
CA PRO A 143 -13.03 -35.84 -15.86
C PRO A 143 -13.63 -35.83 -14.45
N PHE A 144 -14.22 -36.95 -14.06
CA PHE A 144 -14.96 -37.24 -12.81
C PHE A 144 -14.22 -36.87 -11.50
N GLU A 145 -12.93 -36.54 -11.55
CA GLU A 145 -12.10 -36.27 -10.36
C GLU A 145 -12.23 -34.86 -9.78
N ILE A 146 -12.86 -33.90 -10.47
CA ILE A 146 -13.01 -32.54 -9.93
C ILE A 146 -14.32 -32.39 -9.13
N GLU A 147 -15.34 -33.22 -9.38
CA GLU A 147 -16.67 -33.08 -8.75
C GLU A 147 -16.67 -33.37 -7.24
N LYS A 148 -15.68 -34.11 -6.73
CA LYS A 148 -15.63 -34.47 -5.30
C LYS A 148 -15.27 -33.32 -4.37
N ASN A 149 -14.58 -32.28 -4.84
CA ASN A 149 -14.11 -31.18 -3.99
C ASN A 149 -14.99 -29.93 -4.04
N TRP A 150 -15.98 -29.85 -4.92
CA TRP A 150 -16.92 -28.71 -4.95
C TRP A 150 -18.15 -28.89 -4.06
N GLY A 151 -18.40 -30.11 -3.56
CA GLY A 151 -19.54 -30.42 -2.68
C GLY A 151 -19.35 -30.04 -1.21
N GLU A 152 -18.16 -29.62 -0.79
CA GLU A 152 -17.85 -29.28 0.62
C GLU A 152 -17.77 -27.77 0.89
N ILE A 153 -17.83 -26.91 -0.14
CA ILE A 153 -17.79 -25.45 0.01
C ILE A 153 -19.20 -24.83 0.08
N GLU A 154 -20.25 -25.61 -0.17
CA GLU A 154 -21.65 -25.19 -0.02
C GLU A 154 -22.40 -26.07 0.98
N ARG A 155 -22.00 -26.04 2.26
CA ARG A 155 -22.96 -26.24 3.36
C ARG A 155 -22.67 -25.24 4.50
N PRO A 156 -23.72 -24.62 5.07
CA PRO A 156 -23.63 -23.60 6.11
C PRO A 156 -23.05 -24.13 7.43
#